data_AF-A0A1D8ADW9-F1
#
_entry.id   AF-A0A1D8ADW9-F1
#
_cell.length_a   1.000
_cell.length_b   1.000
_cell.length_c   1.000
_cell.angle_alpha   90.00
_cell.angle_beta   90.00
_cell.angle_gamma   90.00
#
_symmetry.space_group_name_H-M   'P 1'
#
loop_
_entity.id
_entity.type
_entity.pdbx_description
1 polymer ?
#
loop_
_entity_poly.entity_id
_entity_poly.type
_entity_poly.pdbx_seq_one_letter_code
_entity_poly.pdbx_strand_id
1 'polypeptide(L)'
;MAEVGSDEKLRDMAQHRGLKLLKSRKRKPGVGDYGKFGLTDAGGKPLLGIGANGLEASAEDVEAYLRAGAAGSWKASAESTPARPAPKARPTGGNDGKDEYPESVIRPRAKRRSVGQSESQSRAPSKGRNKAEKQSADQRKTAAKEAASVRLASPRNDRRPDPAPVPELKLVIRTATAADAEALVPLVRQLSAVKFDELGIARNLKAALKADAGMAVAELGEVVGCCAWAVIPMIQHGPVGRLTMLLVTEAHRRKGIATALVDEAMTSLRKAGCTRLEAMSDIEVRNSHNFFRALKFEQTSYRFARSIDPK
;
A
#
# COMPACT_ATOMS: atom_id res chain seq x y z
N MET A 1 -17.48 15.22 -29.50
CA MET A 1 -16.34 14.44 -28.97
C MET A 1 -16.54 13.92 -27.53
N ALA A 2 -17.68 14.15 -26.85
CA ALA A 2 -17.85 13.77 -25.44
C ALA A 2 -18.05 12.25 -25.19
N GLU A 3 -18.78 11.54 -26.06
CA GLU A 3 -19.26 10.17 -25.80
C GLU A 3 -18.16 9.10 -25.63
N VAL A 4 -16.97 9.31 -26.21
CA VAL A 4 -15.91 8.30 -26.24
C VAL A 4 -15.37 8.01 -24.83
N GLY A 5 -15.28 9.03 -23.96
CA GLY A 5 -14.84 8.84 -22.57
C GLY A 5 -15.86 8.10 -21.70
N SER A 6 -17.16 8.20 -22.01
CA SER A 6 -18.19 7.41 -21.33
C SER A 6 -18.17 5.93 -21.73
N ASP A 7 -17.86 5.61 -23.00
CA ASP A 7 -17.77 4.23 -23.48
C ASP A 7 -16.68 3.43 -22.74
N GLU A 8 -15.50 4.03 -22.61
CA GLU A 8 -14.34 3.41 -21.97
C GLU A 8 -14.57 3.23 -20.45
N LYS A 9 -15.10 4.27 -19.79
CA LYS A 9 -15.51 4.21 -18.38
C LYS A 9 -16.50 3.08 -18.09
N LEU A 10 -17.54 2.92 -18.93
CA LEU A 10 -18.52 1.84 -18.77
C LEU A 10 -17.90 0.46 -19.02
N ARG A 11 -16.96 0.36 -19.96
CA ARG A 11 -16.23 -0.89 -20.26
C ARG A 11 -15.38 -1.31 -19.07
N ASP A 12 -14.62 -0.39 -18.49
CA ASP A 12 -13.84 -0.62 -17.28
C ASP A 12 -14.73 -1.01 -16.09
N MET A 13 -15.85 -0.30 -15.88
CA MET A 13 -16.80 -0.62 -14.80
C MET A 13 -17.42 -2.02 -14.97
N ALA A 14 -17.72 -2.45 -16.20
CA ALA A 14 -18.21 -3.80 -16.47
C ALA A 14 -17.10 -4.84 -16.22
N GLN A 15 -15.91 -4.63 -16.80
CA GLN A 15 -14.78 -5.54 -16.68
C GLN A 15 -14.31 -5.72 -15.24
N HIS A 16 -14.35 -4.66 -14.41
CA HIS A 16 -14.06 -4.74 -12.98
C HIS A 16 -15.01 -5.66 -12.20
N ARG A 17 -16.25 -5.86 -12.68
CA ARG A 17 -17.23 -6.80 -12.12
C ARG A 17 -17.25 -8.18 -12.83
N GLY A 18 -16.32 -8.45 -13.74
CA GLY A 18 -16.32 -9.67 -14.56
C GLY A 18 -17.43 -9.72 -15.61
N LEU A 19 -18.05 -8.58 -15.90
CA LEU A 19 -19.15 -8.43 -16.86
C LEU A 19 -18.62 -7.90 -18.20
N LYS A 20 -19.32 -8.18 -19.30
CA LYS A 20 -18.94 -7.74 -20.64
C LYS A 20 -19.91 -6.67 -21.14
N LEU A 21 -19.38 -5.50 -21.47
CA LEU A 21 -20.13 -4.41 -22.10
C LEU A 21 -20.21 -4.61 -23.61
N LEU A 22 -21.45 -4.72 -24.11
CA LEU A 22 -21.81 -4.59 -25.53
C LEU A 22 -22.22 -3.14 -25.80
N LYS A 23 -21.79 -2.59 -26.95
CA LYS A 23 -22.26 -1.31 -27.51
C LYS A 23 -22.75 -1.56 -28.93
N SER A 24 -23.79 -0.83 -29.36
CA SER A 24 -24.32 -0.94 -30.72
C SER A 24 -23.24 -0.63 -31.77
N ARG A 25 -23.32 -1.34 -32.89
CA ARG A 25 -22.46 -1.14 -34.08
C ARG A 25 -23.06 -0.11 -35.06
N LYS A 26 -24.29 0.37 -34.83
CA LYS A 26 -24.94 1.38 -35.68
C LYS A 26 -24.23 2.73 -35.51
N ARG A 27 -24.15 3.51 -36.59
CA ARG A 27 -23.47 4.83 -36.62
C ARG A 27 -24.36 5.99 -37.05
N LYS A 28 -25.65 5.76 -37.29
CA LYS A 28 -26.64 6.80 -37.64
C LYS A 28 -27.64 6.97 -36.49
N PRO A 29 -27.82 8.18 -35.94
CA PRO A 29 -28.90 8.49 -35.01
C PRO A 29 -30.28 8.07 -35.54
N GLY A 30 -31.15 7.62 -34.65
CA GLY A 30 -32.52 7.18 -34.99
C GLY A 30 -32.62 5.82 -35.71
N VAL A 31 -31.51 5.12 -36.00
CA VAL A 31 -31.54 3.84 -36.73
C VAL A 31 -31.25 2.65 -35.81
N GLY A 32 -32.32 1.98 -35.36
CA GLY A 32 -32.24 0.78 -34.51
C GLY A 32 -31.65 1.08 -33.13
N ASP A 33 -30.73 0.24 -32.68
CA ASP A 33 -30.08 0.32 -31.36
C ASP A 33 -28.96 1.38 -31.25
N TYR A 34 -28.96 2.42 -32.09
CA TYR A 34 -27.93 3.47 -32.05
C TYR A 34 -27.81 4.11 -30.66
N GLY A 35 -26.57 4.19 -30.15
CA GLY A 35 -26.28 4.74 -28.82
C GLY A 35 -26.66 3.82 -27.65
N LYS A 36 -27.21 2.64 -27.91
CA LYS A 36 -27.60 1.66 -26.89
C LYS A 36 -26.48 0.67 -26.54
N PHE A 37 -26.63 0.11 -25.35
CA PHE A 37 -25.71 -0.81 -24.71
C PHE A 37 -26.43 -2.04 -24.18
N GLY A 38 -25.65 -3.10 -23.94
CA GLY A 38 -26.09 -4.30 -23.25
C GLY A 38 -24.98 -4.86 -22.36
N LEU A 39 -25.35 -5.65 -21.37
CA LEU A 39 -24.45 -6.19 -20.36
C LEU A 39 -24.66 -7.69 -20.24
N THR A 40 -23.58 -8.48 -20.30
CA THR A 40 -23.60 -9.93 -20.02
C THR A 40 -22.69 -10.29 -18.86
N ASP A 41 -22.88 -11.48 -18.30
CA ASP A 41 -21.86 -12.11 -17.47
C ASP A 41 -20.65 -12.59 -18.30
N ALA A 42 -19.69 -13.23 -17.63
CA ALA A 42 -18.50 -13.80 -18.27
C ALA A 42 -18.84 -14.95 -19.25
N GLY A 43 -19.93 -15.71 -19.01
CA GLY A 43 -20.40 -16.78 -19.89
C GLY A 43 -21.17 -16.29 -21.13
N GLY A 44 -21.62 -15.04 -21.13
CA GLY A 44 -22.43 -14.45 -22.20
C GLY A 44 -23.93 -14.41 -21.93
N LYS A 45 -24.38 -14.78 -20.72
CA LYS A 45 -25.79 -14.67 -20.33
C LYS A 45 -26.19 -13.19 -20.24
N PRO A 46 -27.31 -12.75 -20.85
CA PRO A 46 -27.77 -11.37 -20.76
C PRO A 46 -28.18 -11.01 -19.33
N LEU A 47 -27.80 -9.81 -18.89
CA LEU A 47 -28.12 -9.24 -17.58
C LEU A 47 -28.91 -7.93 -17.67
N LEU A 48 -28.65 -7.11 -18.68
CA LEU A 48 -29.33 -5.83 -18.92
C LEU A 48 -29.25 -5.44 -20.40
N GLY A 49 -30.31 -4.82 -20.93
CA GLY A 49 -30.26 -4.09 -22.20
C GLY A 49 -30.05 -4.93 -23.46
N ILE A 50 -30.37 -6.22 -23.43
CA ILE A 50 -30.25 -7.14 -24.57
C ILE A 50 -31.64 -7.72 -24.81
N GLY A 51 -32.34 -7.19 -25.81
CA GLY A 51 -33.67 -7.65 -26.23
C GLY A 51 -33.64 -8.41 -27.55
N ALA A 52 -34.80 -8.87 -28.00
CA ALA A 52 -34.92 -9.68 -29.23
C ALA A 52 -34.49 -8.91 -30.50
N ASN A 53 -34.63 -7.59 -30.50
CA ASN A 53 -34.40 -6.73 -31.67
C ASN A 53 -33.10 -5.91 -31.62
N GLY A 54 -32.27 -6.06 -30.58
CA GLY A 54 -30.99 -5.36 -30.44
C GLY A 54 -30.65 -4.96 -29.00
N LEU A 55 -29.82 -3.93 -28.86
CA LEU A 55 -29.48 -3.35 -27.57
C LEU A 55 -30.47 -2.25 -27.15
N GLU A 56 -30.82 -2.21 -25.86
CA GLU A 56 -31.97 -1.44 -25.37
C GLU A 56 -31.63 -0.48 -24.22
N ALA A 57 -30.58 -0.75 -23.43
CA ALA A 57 -30.20 0.09 -22.30
C ALA A 57 -29.41 1.34 -22.75
N SER A 58 -29.59 2.46 -22.05
CA SER A 58 -28.75 3.65 -22.20
C SER A 58 -27.40 3.48 -21.46
N ALA A 59 -26.50 4.45 -21.67
CA ALA A 59 -25.28 4.57 -20.88
C ALA A 59 -25.57 4.68 -19.37
N GLU A 60 -26.62 5.41 -19.01
CA GLU A 60 -27.01 5.68 -17.62
C GLU A 60 -27.61 4.45 -16.93
N ASP A 61 -28.46 3.69 -17.62
CA ASP A 61 -29.03 2.42 -17.12
C ASP A 61 -27.92 1.42 -16.77
N VAL A 62 -26.92 1.30 -17.67
CA VAL A 62 -25.76 0.44 -17.47
C VAL A 62 -24.89 0.96 -16.31
N GLU A 63 -24.65 2.27 -16.22
CA GLU A 63 -23.89 2.84 -15.10
C GLU A 63 -24.62 2.67 -13.75
N ALA A 64 -25.94 2.77 -13.74
CA ALA A 64 -26.79 2.56 -12.57
C ALA A 64 -26.74 1.09 -12.10
N TYR A 65 -26.87 0.12 -13.01
CA TYR A 65 -26.74 -1.30 -12.72
C TYR A 65 -25.33 -1.65 -12.19
N LEU A 66 -24.29 -1.11 -12.85
CA LEU A 66 -22.89 -1.23 -12.46
C LEU A 66 -22.53 -0.47 -11.16
N ARG A 67 -23.48 0.26 -10.57
CA ARG A 67 -23.43 0.73 -9.17
C ARG A 67 -24.27 -0.16 -8.25
N ALA A 68 -25.56 -0.31 -8.54
CA ALA A 68 -26.58 -0.92 -7.68
C ALA A 68 -26.18 -2.28 -7.07
N GLY A 69 -25.55 -3.16 -7.86
CA GLY A 69 -25.08 -4.48 -7.42
C GLY A 69 -24.00 -4.52 -6.30
N ALA A 70 -23.66 -3.39 -5.67
CA ALA A 70 -22.77 -3.32 -4.50
C ALA A 70 -23.42 -2.65 -3.27
N ALA A 71 -24.75 -2.47 -3.26
CA ALA A 71 -25.50 -1.86 -2.15
C ALA A 71 -25.72 -2.82 -0.95
N GLY A 72 -24.64 -3.38 -0.39
CA GLY A 72 -24.68 -4.28 0.75
C GLY A 72 -24.66 -3.57 2.11
N SER A 73 -25.47 -4.04 3.07
CA SER A 73 -25.51 -3.70 4.51
C SER A 73 -25.96 -2.28 4.94
N TRP A 74 -25.61 -1.19 4.28
CA TRP A 74 -25.92 0.18 4.78
C TRP A 74 -27.22 0.80 4.25
N LYS A 75 -27.92 0.08 3.35
CA LYS A 75 -29.05 0.61 2.56
C LYS A 75 -30.21 1.13 3.41
N ALA A 76 -30.66 0.36 4.41
CA ALA A 76 -31.81 0.74 5.25
C ALA A 76 -31.61 2.06 6.02
N SER A 77 -30.40 2.28 6.58
CA SER A 77 -30.07 3.53 7.29
C SER A 77 -30.00 4.74 6.36
N ALA A 78 -29.56 4.54 5.11
CA ALA A 78 -29.57 5.58 4.09
C ALA A 78 -31.01 5.93 3.66
N GLU A 79 -31.87 4.92 3.49
CA GLU A 79 -33.29 5.11 3.14
C GLU A 79 -34.09 5.78 4.27
N SER A 80 -33.71 5.59 5.54
CA SER A 80 -34.30 6.32 6.67
C SER A 80 -33.80 7.77 6.84
N THR A 81 -32.85 8.24 6.03
CA THR A 81 -32.27 9.59 6.17
C THR A 81 -33.05 10.59 5.29
N PRO A 82 -33.83 11.53 5.87
CA PRO A 82 -34.51 12.55 5.08
C PRO A 82 -33.49 13.45 4.38
N ALA A 83 -33.83 13.91 3.17
CA ALA A 83 -32.97 14.81 2.40
C ALA A 83 -32.59 16.05 3.24
N ARG A 84 -31.29 16.24 3.46
CA ARG A 84 -30.77 17.34 4.30
C ARG A 84 -31.34 18.67 3.79
N PRO A 85 -32.06 19.46 4.62
CA PRO A 85 -32.53 20.78 4.22
C PRO A 85 -31.36 21.62 3.71
N ALA A 86 -31.56 22.30 2.57
CA ALA A 86 -30.56 23.20 2.04
C ALA A 86 -30.14 24.21 3.12
N PRO A 87 -28.84 24.46 3.34
CA PRO A 87 -28.40 25.41 4.35
C PRO A 87 -28.99 26.77 3.99
N LYS A 88 -29.88 27.31 4.86
CA LYS A 88 -30.46 28.64 4.66
C LYS A 88 -29.34 29.63 4.40
N ALA A 89 -29.46 30.41 3.33
CA ALA A 89 -28.49 31.45 3.02
C ALA A 89 -28.32 32.35 4.26
N ARG A 90 -27.08 32.51 4.71
CA ARG A 90 -26.76 33.35 5.86
C ARG A 90 -27.12 34.80 5.48
N PRO A 91 -27.97 35.52 6.24
CA PRO A 91 -28.34 36.87 5.88
C PRO A 91 -27.08 37.75 5.74
N THR A 92 -26.98 38.45 4.61
CA THR A 92 -26.01 39.54 4.44
C THR A 92 -26.37 40.65 5.43
N GLY A 93 -25.39 41.13 6.20
CA GLY A 93 -25.65 41.85 7.46
C GLY A 93 -26.27 43.24 7.31
N GLY A 94 -27.15 43.58 8.26
CA GLY A 94 -27.28 44.94 8.81
C GLY A 94 -26.31 45.13 9.98
N ASN A 95 -26.09 46.37 10.43
CA ASN A 95 -25.00 46.73 11.34
C ASN A 95 -25.53 47.68 12.43
N ASP A 96 -26.16 47.11 13.45
CA ASP A 96 -26.93 47.84 14.45
C ASP A 96 -26.82 47.14 15.81
N GLY A 97 -26.56 47.91 16.88
CA GLY A 97 -26.63 47.43 18.26
C GLY A 97 -25.29 47.08 18.93
N LYS A 98 -25.17 47.50 20.20
CA LYS A 98 -24.18 46.99 21.16
C LYS A 98 -24.76 45.74 21.84
N ASP A 99 -23.92 44.98 22.54
CA ASP A 99 -24.09 44.74 24.00
C ASP A 99 -22.93 43.88 24.54
N GLU A 100 -22.94 43.62 25.85
CA GLU A 100 -21.73 43.39 26.64
C GLU A 100 -21.22 41.94 26.72
N TYR A 101 -19.89 41.86 26.87
CA TYR A 101 -19.07 40.86 27.55
C TYR A 101 -19.77 40.05 28.68
N PRO A 102 -19.37 38.77 28.90
CA PRO A 102 -18.09 38.52 29.58
C PRO A 102 -17.19 37.39 29.03
N GLU A 103 -15.91 37.54 29.35
CA GLU A 103 -14.83 36.57 29.09
C GLU A 103 -14.97 35.30 29.97
N SER A 104 -14.77 34.11 29.40
CA SER A 104 -14.60 32.87 30.17
C SER A 104 -13.15 32.70 30.63
N VAL A 105 -12.73 33.50 31.62
CA VAL A 105 -11.38 33.49 32.18
C VAL A 105 -11.06 32.16 32.88
N ILE A 106 -10.17 31.35 32.31
CA ILE A 106 -9.40 30.33 33.06
C ILE A 106 -7.91 30.54 32.79
N ARG A 107 -7.16 30.85 33.85
CA ARG A 107 -5.73 31.18 33.80
C ARG A 107 -4.85 29.92 33.81
N PRO A 108 -3.65 29.94 33.20
CA PRO A 108 -2.73 28.80 33.19
C PRO A 108 -2.13 28.54 34.58
N ARG A 109 -1.97 27.26 34.97
CA ARG A 109 -1.18 26.87 36.15
C ARG A 109 0.25 26.49 35.76
N ALA A 110 1.21 26.94 36.56
CA ALA A 110 2.60 27.10 36.14
C ALA A 110 3.51 25.87 36.29
N LYS A 111 4.70 25.99 35.67
CA LYS A 111 5.86 25.11 35.79
C LYS A 111 6.22 24.80 37.25
N ARG A 112 6.73 23.58 37.51
CA ARG A 112 7.78 23.34 38.52
C ARG A 112 9.03 22.75 37.84
N ARG A 113 10.20 23.06 38.38
CA ARG A 113 11.53 22.76 37.80
C ARG A 113 12.56 22.57 38.91
N SER A 114 13.17 21.39 38.97
CA SER A 114 14.38 21.04 39.74
C SER A 114 14.82 19.66 39.22
N VAL A 115 15.94 19.43 38.52
CA VAL A 115 17.36 19.87 38.64
C VAL A 115 18.15 19.02 39.65
N GLY A 116 19.32 18.53 39.20
CA GLY A 116 20.19 17.50 39.78
C GLY A 116 20.48 16.44 38.69
N GLN A 117 21.60 16.41 37.94
CA GLN A 117 23.04 16.32 38.29
C GLN A 117 23.42 15.00 39.00
N SER A 118 24.52 14.31 38.66
CA SER A 118 25.48 14.48 37.54
C SER A 118 26.43 13.26 37.37
N GLU A 119 26.95 13.08 36.15
CA GLU A 119 28.29 12.57 35.75
C GLU A 119 29.05 11.47 36.53
N SER A 120 29.44 10.40 35.83
CA SER A 120 30.84 9.91 35.62
C SER A 120 30.80 8.61 34.77
N GLN A 121 31.64 8.35 33.76
CA GLN A 121 33.11 8.22 33.70
C GLN A 121 33.65 7.05 34.58
N SER A 122 34.50 6.11 34.14
CA SER A 122 35.36 6.03 32.94
C SER A 122 36.01 4.63 32.70
N ARG A 123 36.77 4.49 31.60
CA ARG A 123 38.03 3.71 31.42
C ARG A 123 38.08 2.16 31.52
N ALA A 124 38.63 1.55 30.45
CA ALA A 124 39.57 0.41 30.51
C ALA A 124 41.02 0.94 30.74
N PRO A 125 42.07 0.14 31.10
CA PRO A 125 42.73 -0.87 30.24
C PRO A 125 43.30 -2.07 31.08
N SER A 126 44.38 -2.88 30.82
CA SER A 126 45.40 -2.99 29.74
C SER A 126 46.16 -4.35 29.76
N LYS A 127 46.60 -4.84 28.58
CA LYS A 127 47.84 -5.63 28.27
C LYS A 127 48.11 -7.04 28.87
N GLY A 128 48.74 -7.89 28.04
CA GLY A 128 49.48 -9.13 28.39
C GLY A 128 49.29 -10.23 27.34
N ARG A 129 50.13 -10.55 26.33
CA ARG A 129 51.59 -10.48 26.02
C ARG A 129 52.32 -11.84 26.17
N ASN A 130 52.84 -12.36 25.04
CA ASN A 130 53.99 -13.28 24.83
C ASN A 130 53.80 -14.82 24.66
N LYS A 131 54.71 -15.37 23.82
CA LYS A 131 55.21 -16.77 23.64
C LYS A 131 54.29 -17.79 22.93
N ALA A 132 54.82 -18.74 22.12
CA ALA A 132 56.20 -18.98 21.62
C ALA A 132 56.21 -19.78 20.29
N GLU A 133 57.40 -19.91 19.67
CA GLU A 133 57.66 -20.58 18.39
C GLU A 133 57.87 -22.11 18.48
N LYS A 134 57.73 -22.78 17.33
CA LYS A 134 58.49 -23.95 16.81
C LYS A 134 58.20 -23.99 15.28
N GLN A 135 59.16 -24.04 14.34
CA GLN A 135 60.21 -25.05 14.07
C GLN A 135 59.61 -26.45 13.78
N SER A 136 59.97 -27.17 12.70
CA SER A 136 61.06 -26.97 11.72
C SER A 136 60.73 -27.47 10.30
N ALA A 137 61.70 -27.31 9.38
CA ALA A 137 61.88 -28.10 8.15
C ALA A 137 61.98 -29.63 8.44
N ASP A 138 62.03 -30.56 7.47
CA ASP A 138 62.99 -30.65 6.34
C ASP A 138 62.64 -31.75 5.30
N GLN A 139 63.44 -31.88 4.22
CA GLN A 139 63.56 -33.00 3.24
C GLN A 139 62.33 -33.33 2.36
N ARG A 140 62.31 -33.39 1.01
CA ARG A 140 63.28 -33.38 -0.13
C ARG A 140 63.85 -34.77 -0.59
N LYS A 141 63.51 -35.15 -1.85
CA LYS A 141 63.87 -36.40 -2.63
C LYS A 141 63.10 -37.67 -2.19
N THR A 142 62.83 -38.71 -3.01
CA THR A 142 63.09 -39.09 -4.43
C THR A 142 61.76 -39.59 -5.08
N ALA A 143 61.34 -39.25 -6.31
CA ALA A 143 61.88 -39.48 -7.67
C ALA A 143 61.57 -40.87 -8.31
N ALA A 144 61.17 -40.85 -9.60
CA ALA A 144 60.90 -41.94 -10.57
C ALA A 144 59.43 -42.40 -10.81
N LYS A 145 59.13 -42.74 -12.09
CA LYS A 145 57.81 -43.00 -12.74
C LYS A 145 56.83 -41.80 -12.77
N GLU A 146 56.12 -41.48 -13.86
CA GLU A 146 56.11 -41.90 -15.28
C GLU A 146 56.06 -40.60 -16.14
N ALA A 147 56.84 -40.43 -17.21
CA ALA A 147 56.73 -41.05 -18.54
C ALA A 147 55.49 -40.59 -19.35
N ALA A 148 55.75 -39.97 -20.51
CA ALA A 148 54.83 -39.69 -21.62
C ALA A 148 53.55 -38.83 -21.37
N SER A 149 53.66 -37.51 -21.56
CA SER A 149 52.85 -36.83 -22.60
C SER A 149 53.39 -35.45 -22.95
N VAL A 150 53.71 -35.23 -24.23
CA VAL A 150 53.95 -33.89 -24.77
C VAL A 150 52.60 -33.25 -25.09
N ARG A 151 52.31 -32.10 -24.47
CA ARG A 151 51.23 -31.19 -24.91
C ARG A 151 51.85 -29.82 -25.13
N LEU A 152 51.56 -29.20 -26.27
CA LEU A 152 52.04 -27.86 -26.57
C LEU A 152 51.49 -26.88 -25.53
N ALA A 153 52.36 -26.02 -25.01
CA ALA A 153 51.95 -24.95 -24.11
C ALA A 153 51.18 -23.88 -24.92
N SER A 154 49.86 -23.83 -24.76
CA SER A 154 49.08 -22.66 -25.18
C SER A 154 49.58 -21.42 -24.43
N PRO A 155 49.56 -20.23 -25.06
CA PRO A 155 49.96 -19.00 -24.38
C PRO A 155 49.09 -18.80 -23.13
N ARG A 156 49.72 -18.43 -22.01
CA ARG A 156 49.00 -18.10 -20.78
C ARG A 156 48.17 -16.85 -21.06
N ASN A 157 46.86 -17.02 -21.10
CA ASN A 157 45.93 -15.91 -21.11
C ASN A 157 45.94 -15.29 -19.72
N ASP A 158 46.61 -14.14 -19.57
CA ASP A 158 46.64 -13.35 -18.34
C ASP A 158 45.27 -12.70 -18.11
N ARG A 159 44.28 -13.54 -17.82
CA ARG A 159 42.98 -13.12 -17.32
C ARG A 159 43.23 -12.33 -16.04
N ARG A 160 42.86 -11.03 -16.07
CA ARG A 160 42.51 -10.30 -14.87
C ARG A 160 41.62 -11.20 -14.00
N PRO A 161 41.85 -11.30 -12.68
CA PRO A 161 40.89 -11.93 -11.80
C PRO A 161 39.51 -11.34 -12.07
N ASP A 162 38.49 -12.19 -12.22
CA ASP A 162 37.12 -11.71 -12.33
C ASP A 162 36.81 -10.80 -11.12
N PRO A 163 36.13 -9.66 -11.32
CA PRO A 163 35.78 -8.78 -10.22
C PRO A 163 34.99 -9.59 -9.20
N ALA A 164 35.45 -9.55 -7.94
CA ALA A 164 34.92 -10.40 -6.88
C ALA A 164 33.38 -10.33 -6.84
N PRO A 165 32.68 -11.48 -6.79
CA PRO A 165 31.24 -11.53 -7.00
C PRO A 165 30.54 -10.58 -6.03
N VAL A 166 29.84 -9.58 -6.60
CA VAL A 166 29.10 -8.59 -5.83
C VAL A 166 28.13 -9.35 -4.92
N PRO A 167 28.16 -9.14 -3.59
CA PRO A 167 27.39 -9.96 -2.67
C PRO A 167 25.91 -9.84 -2.99
N GLU A 168 25.27 -10.97 -3.31
CA GLU A 168 23.84 -11.02 -3.64
C GLU A 168 23.03 -10.52 -2.45
N LEU A 169 22.46 -9.32 -2.61
CA LEU A 169 21.56 -8.73 -1.62
C LEU A 169 20.34 -9.62 -1.50
N LYS A 170 20.09 -10.13 -0.29
CA LYS A 170 18.95 -10.99 0.01
C LYS A 170 17.80 -10.15 0.53
N LEU A 171 16.59 -10.44 0.05
CA LEU A 171 15.37 -9.79 0.53
C LEU A 171 15.12 -10.22 1.98
N VAL A 172 15.03 -9.26 2.89
CA VAL A 172 14.64 -9.48 4.29
C VAL A 172 13.33 -8.74 4.54
N ILE A 173 12.34 -9.43 5.10
CA ILE A 173 11.13 -8.79 5.65
C ILE A 173 11.30 -8.73 7.17
N ARG A 174 11.11 -7.56 7.77
CA ARG A 174 11.16 -7.38 9.23
C ARG A 174 10.15 -6.35 9.72
N THR A 175 9.85 -6.39 11.01
CA THR A 175 9.08 -5.34 11.70
C THR A 175 9.76 -3.98 11.55
N ALA A 176 8.95 -2.95 11.31
CA ALA A 176 9.39 -1.56 11.27
C ALA A 176 9.58 -1.00 12.68
N THR A 177 10.53 -0.08 12.81
CA THR A 177 10.93 0.59 14.04
C THR A 177 10.90 2.11 13.84
N ALA A 178 10.95 2.89 14.91
CA ALA A 178 11.00 4.35 14.79
C ALA A 178 12.26 4.87 14.05
N ALA A 179 13.32 4.07 13.92
CA ALA A 179 14.53 4.41 13.17
C ALA A 179 14.35 4.29 11.65
N ASP A 180 13.34 3.56 11.17
CA ASP A 180 13.07 3.40 9.73
C ASP A 180 12.44 4.65 9.09
N ALA A 181 12.18 5.70 9.88
CA ALA A 181 11.46 6.90 9.45
C ALA A 181 12.11 7.61 8.25
N GLU A 182 13.44 7.74 8.22
CA GLU A 182 14.18 8.36 7.11
C GLU A 182 13.98 7.56 5.81
N ALA A 183 14.23 6.25 5.86
CA ALA A 183 14.11 5.36 4.71
C ALA A 183 12.65 5.22 4.20
N LEU A 184 11.66 5.51 5.05
CA LEU A 184 10.25 5.57 4.68
C LEU A 184 9.84 6.88 3.96
N VAL A 185 10.60 7.97 4.09
CA VAL A 185 10.34 9.25 3.39
C VAL A 185 10.19 9.09 1.86
N PRO A 186 11.14 8.47 1.11
CA PRO A 186 11.01 8.30 -0.34
C PRO A 186 9.91 7.31 -0.76
N LEU A 187 9.48 6.41 0.12
CA LEU A 187 8.32 5.55 -0.10
C LEU A 187 7.02 6.34 0.03
N VAL A 188 6.79 7.00 1.18
CA VAL A 188 5.52 7.69 1.47
C VAL A 188 5.24 8.85 0.50
N ARG A 189 6.28 9.51 -0.01
CA ARG A 189 6.17 10.54 -1.07
C ARG A 189 5.54 10.04 -2.39
N GLN A 190 5.43 8.73 -2.61
CA GLN A 190 4.74 8.15 -3.78
C GLN A 190 3.20 8.14 -3.62
N LEU A 191 2.67 8.35 -2.41
CA LEU A 191 1.22 8.29 -2.15
C LEU A 191 0.47 9.61 -2.38
N SER A 192 1.14 10.77 -2.24
CA SER A 192 0.43 12.05 -2.23
C SER A 192 1.33 13.24 -2.55
N ALA A 193 0.72 14.35 -2.98
CA ALA A 193 1.39 15.65 -3.11
C ALA A 193 1.72 16.31 -1.76
N VAL A 194 1.35 15.72 -0.61
CA VAL A 194 1.67 16.25 0.72
C VAL A 194 3.14 15.99 1.02
N LYS A 195 3.88 17.04 1.37
CA LYS A 195 5.29 16.92 1.77
C LYS A 195 5.39 16.33 3.17
N PHE A 196 5.87 15.09 3.25
CA PHE A 196 6.31 14.48 4.51
C PHE A 196 7.82 14.67 4.73
N ASP A 197 8.16 14.96 5.98
CA ASP A 197 9.49 14.98 6.55
C ASP A 197 9.72 13.74 7.44
N GLU A 198 10.98 13.48 7.79
CA GLU A 198 11.38 12.37 8.66
C GLU A 198 10.68 12.45 10.02
N LEU A 199 10.69 13.63 10.66
CA LEU A 199 10.09 13.84 11.99
C LEU A 199 8.58 13.59 12.00
N GLY A 200 7.88 13.96 10.93
CA GLY A 200 6.47 13.64 10.72
C GLY A 200 6.22 12.15 10.60
N ILE A 201 7.03 11.43 9.81
CA ILE A 201 6.91 9.97 9.67
C ILE A 201 7.28 9.25 10.98
N ALA A 202 8.37 9.63 11.64
CA ALA A 202 8.79 9.07 12.93
C ALA A 202 7.71 9.21 14.00
N ARG A 203 7.10 10.41 14.10
CA ARG A 203 5.96 10.69 14.99
C ARG A 203 4.75 9.82 14.66
N ASN A 204 4.38 9.71 13.38
CA ASN A 204 3.20 8.95 12.95
C ASN A 204 3.40 7.45 13.14
N LEU A 205 4.60 6.92 12.82
CA LEU A 205 4.98 5.52 13.05
C LEU A 205 4.98 5.18 14.54
N LYS A 206 5.57 6.04 15.39
CA LYS A 206 5.54 5.86 16.85
C LYS A 206 4.13 5.93 17.43
N ALA A 207 3.24 6.75 16.86
CA ALA A 207 1.83 6.80 17.25
C ALA A 207 1.07 5.53 16.82
N ALA A 208 1.32 5.02 15.61
CA ALA A 208 0.72 3.79 15.10
C ALA A 208 1.16 2.56 15.93
N LEU A 209 2.46 2.40 16.19
CA LEU A 209 2.99 1.31 17.01
C LEU A 209 2.51 1.37 18.47
N LYS A 210 2.20 2.57 19.00
CA LYS A 210 1.57 2.73 20.32
C LYS A 210 0.07 2.37 20.33
N ALA A 211 -0.58 2.35 19.17
CA ALA A 211 -1.99 2.00 19.00
C ALA A 211 -2.16 0.57 18.45
N ASP A 212 -1.19 -0.31 18.73
CA ASP A 212 -1.14 -1.73 18.30
C ASP A 212 -1.30 -1.96 16.79
N ALA A 213 -1.03 -0.94 15.97
CA ALA A 213 -0.92 -1.09 14.53
C ALA A 213 0.44 -1.68 14.16
N GLY A 214 0.45 -2.70 13.31
CA GLY A 214 1.66 -3.36 12.84
C GLY A 214 2.21 -2.71 11.58
N MET A 215 3.52 -2.79 11.40
CA MET A 215 4.19 -2.38 10.17
C MET A 215 5.45 -3.22 9.93
N ALA A 216 5.67 -3.58 8.68
CA ALA A 216 6.87 -4.25 8.20
C ALA A 216 7.56 -3.45 7.08
N VAL A 217 8.87 -3.59 7.00
CA VAL A 217 9.71 -3.12 5.90
C VAL A 217 10.31 -4.29 5.14
N ALA A 218 10.55 -4.09 3.84
CA ALA A 218 11.27 -4.98 2.97
C ALA A 218 12.64 -4.37 2.67
N GLU A 219 13.70 -5.04 3.08
CA GLU A 219 15.09 -4.62 2.90
C GLU A 219 15.80 -5.43 1.82
N LEU A 220 16.58 -4.74 1.00
CA LEU A 220 17.46 -5.30 -0.03
C LEU A 220 18.73 -4.44 -0.10
N GLY A 221 19.48 -4.41 0.99
CA GLY A 221 20.54 -3.40 1.24
C GLY A 221 19.99 -2.04 1.70
N GLU A 222 18.88 -1.60 1.12
CA GLU A 222 18.07 -0.44 1.55
C GLU A 222 16.59 -0.85 1.75
N VAL A 223 15.77 0.02 2.35
CA VAL A 223 14.31 -0.23 2.48
C VAL A 223 13.62 -0.01 1.13
N VAL A 224 13.39 -1.09 0.39
CA VAL A 224 12.81 -1.07 -0.96
C VAL A 224 11.28 -1.11 -0.98
N GLY A 225 10.63 -1.36 0.17
CA GLY A 225 9.18 -1.36 0.32
C GLY A 225 8.72 -1.45 1.78
N CYS A 226 7.41 -1.25 2.02
CA CYS A 226 6.81 -1.36 3.34
C CYS A 226 5.31 -1.71 3.28
N CYS A 227 4.79 -2.25 4.38
CA CYS A 227 3.37 -2.52 4.57
C CYS A 227 2.96 -2.23 6.01
N ALA A 228 1.85 -1.52 6.20
CA ALA A 228 1.28 -1.22 7.51
C ALA A 228 -0.17 -1.70 7.58
N TRP A 229 -0.58 -2.14 8.77
CA TRP A 229 -1.90 -2.69 9.03
C TRP A 229 -2.39 -2.37 10.44
N ALA A 230 -3.71 -2.41 10.63
CA ALA A 230 -4.34 -2.29 11.94
C ALA A 230 -5.38 -3.41 12.14
N VAL A 231 -5.63 -3.78 13.39
CA VAL A 231 -6.77 -4.61 13.78
C VAL A 231 -7.96 -3.68 14.06
N ILE A 232 -9.11 -3.98 13.46
CA ILE A 232 -10.35 -3.22 13.63
C ILE A 232 -11.39 -4.12 14.29
N PRO A 233 -11.83 -3.83 15.53
CA PRO A 233 -12.91 -4.58 16.16
C PRO A 233 -14.25 -4.22 15.49
N MET A 234 -14.83 -5.16 14.75
CA MET A 234 -16.14 -5.01 14.12
C MET A 234 -17.18 -5.87 14.84
N ILE A 235 -18.28 -5.27 15.29
CA ILE A 235 -19.33 -5.97 16.06
C ILE A 235 -19.91 -7.15 15.27
N GLN A 236 -20.07 -7.00 13.95
CA GLN A 236 -20.69 -7.98 13.06
C GLN A 236 -19.73 -9.03 12.47
N HIS A 237 -18.41 -8.89 12.65
CA HIS A 237 -17.38 -9.77 12.06
C HIS A 237 -16.24 -10.18 13.00
N GLY A 238 -16.21 -9.68 14.24
CA GLY A 238 -15.06 -9.84 15.13
C GLY A 238 -13.87 -8.94 14.73
N PRO A 239 -12.63 -9.28 15.10
CA PRO A 239 -11.45 -8.53 14.69
C PRO A 239 -11.18 -8.72 13.19
N VAL A 240 -11.15 -7.62 12.45
CA VAL A 240 -10.83 -7.59 11.01
C VAL A 240 -9.51 -6.86 10.81
N GLY A 241 -8.57 -7.48 10.11
CA GLY A 241 -7.33 -6.81 9.72
C GLY A 241 -7.57 -5.86 8.55
N ARG A 242 -6.93 -4.69 8.57
CA ARG A 242 -6.96 -3.76 7.44
C ARG A 242 -5.56 -3.26 7.10
N LEU A 243 -5.16 -3.43 5.84
CA LEU A 243 -3.97 -2.76 5.29
C LEU A 243 -4.24 -1.26 5.21
N THR A 244 -3.39 -0.47 5.85
CA THR A 244 -3.45 1.00 5.88
C THR A 244 -2.44 1.62 4.91
N MET A 245 -1.36 0.90 4.59
CA MET A 245 -0.36 1.30 3.59
C MET A 245 0.31 0.05 2.99
N LEU A 246 0.60 0.08 1.69
CA LEU A 246 1.43 -0.92 1.00
C LEU A 246 2.19 -0.23 -0.14
N LEU A 247 3.52 -0.28 -0.09
CA LEU A 247 4.40 0.43 -1.01
C LEU A 247 5.62 -0.41 -1.39
N VAL A 248 6.04 -0.29 -2.66
CA VAL A 248 7.31 -0.82 -3.17
C VAL A 248 7.89 0.17 -4.18
N THR A 249 9.17 0.52 -4.00
CA THR A 249 9.96 1.35 -4.94
C THR A 249 9.86 0.84 -6.37
N GLU A 250 9.81 1.74 -7.35
CA GLU A 250 9.52 1.39 -8.74
C GLU A 250 10.47 0.32 -9.32
N ALA A 251 11.78 0.47 -9.09
CA ALA A 251 12.81 -0.49 -9.49
C ALA A 251 12.67 -1.89 -8.84
N HIS A 252 11.80 -2.03 -7.83
CA HIS A 252 11.57 -3.28 -7.10
C HIS A 252 10.14 -3.83 -7.24
N ARG A 253 9.26 -3.13 -7.98
CA ARG A 253 7.92 -3.63 -8.33
C ARG A 253 8.01 -4.90 -9.18
N ARG A 254 6.93 -5.69 -9.18
CA ARG A 254 6.80 -7.00 -9.87
C ARG A 254 7.73 -8.13 -9.39
N LYS A 255 8.72 -7.89 -8.53
CA LYS A 255 9.64 -8.89 -7.92
C LYS A 255 9.05 -9.64 -6.71
N GLY A 256 7.73 -9.79 -6.60
CA GLY A 256 7.05 -10.50 -5.50
C GLY A 256 7.05 -9.82 -4.11
N ILE A 257 7.85 -8.77 -3.89
CA ILE A 257 8.04 -8.11 -2.57
C ILE A 257 6.71 -7.68 -1.91
N ALA A 258 5.77 -7.12 -2.68
CA ALA A 258 4.46 -6.71 -2.16
C ALA A 258 3.62 -7.90 -1.67
N THR A 259 3.79 -9.10 -2.23
CA THR A 259 3.14 -10.33 -1.75
C THR A 259 3.73 -10.75 -0.41
N ALA A 260 5.06 -10.85 -0.31
CA ALA A 260 5.75 -11.23 0.94
C ALA A 260 5.43 -10.27 2.11
N LEU A 261 5.31 -8.97 1.83
CA LEU A 261 4.87 -7.97 2.80
C LEU A 261 3.42 -8.17 3.28
N VAL A 262 2.52 -8.63 2.41
CA VAL A 262 1.13 -8.94 2.76
C VAL A 262 1.01 -10.31 3.46
N ASP A 263 1.89 -11.27 3.14
CA ASP A 263 1.98 -12.55 3.85
C ASP A 263 2.46 -12.40 5.30
N GLU A 264 3.41 -11.51 5.57
CA GLU A 264 3.80 -11.13 6.94
C GLU A 264 2.63 -10.43 7.65
N ALA A 265 1.99 -9.44 7.02
CA ALA A 265 0.81 -8.77 7.58
C ALA A 265 -0.29 -9.78 7.94
N MET A 266 -0.62 -10.73 7.05
CA MET A 266 -1.56 -11.83 7.33
C MET A 266 -1.09 -12.72 8.48
N THR A 267 0.20 -13.02 8.59
CA THR A 267 0.76 -13.86 9.66
C THR A 267 0.65 -13.17 11.03
N SER A 268 0.92 -11.87 11.09
CA SER A 268 0.72 -11.05 12.29
C SER A 268 -0.76 -10.88 12.64
N LEU A 269 -1.64 -10.65 11.65
CA LEU A 269 -3.09 -10.50 11.86
C LEU A 269 -3.78 -11.80 12.31
N ARG A 270 -3.37 -12.97 11.80
CA ARG A 270 -3.86 -14.28 12.29
C ARG A 270 -3.53 -14.50 13.77
N LYS A 271 -2.33 -14.09 14.23
CA LYS A 271 -1.96 -14.13 15.66
C LYS A 271 -2.84 -13.22 16.52
N ALA A 272 -3.32 -12.10 15.95
CA ALA A 272 -4.30 -11.21 16.58
C ALA A 272 -5.77 -11.68 16.44
N GLY A 273 -6.00 -12.93 16.01
CA GLY A 273 -7.33 -13.53 15.88
C GLY A 273 -8.12 -13.07 14.65
N CYS A 274 -7.54 -12.30 13.73
CA CYS A 274 -8.26 -11.80 12.56
C CYS A 274 -8.56 -12.92 11.55
N THR A 275 -9.83 -13.06 11.19
CA THR A 275 -10.34 -14.03 10.19
C THR A 275 -10.44 -13.45 8.78
N ARG A 276 -10.43 -12.12 8.66
CA ARG A 276 -10.60 -11.35 7.41
C ARG A 276 -9.51 -10.27 7.30
N LEU A 277 -9.01 -10.06 6.08
CA LEU A 277 -8.12 -8.95 5.73
C LEU A 277 -8.78 -8.07 4.65
N GLU A 278 -8.74 -6.77 4.86
CA GLU A 278 -9.26 -5.76 3.93
C GLU A 278 -8.15 -4.81 3.48
N ALA A 279 -8.29 -4.27 2.26
CA ALA A 279 -7.44 -3.21 1.74
C ALA A 279 -8.33 -2.14 1.11
N MET A 280 -7.96 -0.87 1.27
CA MET A 280 -8.63 0.26 0.62
C MET A 280 -7.70 0.84 -0.43
N SER A 281 -7.94 0.54 -1.71
CA SER A 281 -7.29 1.21 -2.85
C SER A 281 -8.17 2.35 -3.34
N ASP A 282 -7.54 3.48 -3.69
CA ASP A 282 -8.24 4.55 -4.41
C ASP A 282 -8.43 4.17 -5.88
N ILE A 283 -9.58 4.56 -6.44
CA ILE A 283 -10.09 4.09 -7.73
C ILE A 283 -9.13 4.44 -8.88
N GLU A 284 -8.37 5.52 -8.74
CA GLU A 284 -7.41 6.01 -9.74
C GLU A 284 -6.08 5.24 -9.76
N VAL A 285 -5.80 4.39 -8.77
CA VAL A 285 -4.55 3.61 -8.70
C VAL A 285 -4.60 2.44 -9.68
N ARG A 286 -4.46 2.77 -10.97
CA ARG A 286 -4.36 1.84 -12.10
C ARG A 286 -3.37 0.70 -11.78
N ASN A 287 -3.79 -0.52 -12.07
CA ASN A 287 -3.14 -1.81 -11.73
C ASN A 287 -3.23 -2.32 -10.27
N SER A 288 -3.60 -1.52 -9.26
CA SER A 288 -3.71 -2.02 -7.86
C SER A 288 -4.71 -3.17 -7.73
N HIS A 289 -5.88 -3.05 -8.37
CA HIS A 289 -6.93 -4.08 -8.35
C HIS A 289 -6.49 -5.43 -8.95
N ASN A 290 -5.52 -5.46 -9.88
CA ASN A 290 -4.98 -6.72 -10.42
C ASN A 290 -4.09 -7.44 -9.41
N PHE A 291 -3.30 -6.70 -8.63
CA PHE A 291 -2.51 -7.27 -7.53
C PHE A 291 -3.41 -7.86 -6.44
N PHE A 292 -4.41 -7.10 -5.98
CA PHE A 292 -5.34 -7.58 -4.95
C PHE A 292 -6.17 -8.79 -5.43
N ARG A 293 -6.64 -8.82 -6.68
CA ARG A 293 -7.30 -10.00 -7.26
C ARG A 293 -6.38 -11.23 -7.35
N ALA A 294 -5.09 -11.04 -7.67
CA ALA A 294 -4.12 -12.14 -7.67
C ALA A 294 -3.89 -12.73 -6.26
N LEU A 295 -4.01 -11.90 -5.22
CA LEU A 295 -4.05 -12.32 -3.81
C LEU A 295 -5.44 -12.76 -3.32
N LYS A 296 -6.39 -13.00 -4.23
CA LYS A 296 -7.78 -13.43 -3.95
C LYS A 296 -8.61 -12.47 -3.07
N PHE A 297 -8.28 -11.17 -3.04
CA PHE A 297 -9.16 -10.17 -2.44
C PHE A 297 -10.39 -9.95 -3.33
N GLU A 298 -11.56 -9.96 -2.71
CA GLU A 298 -12.84 -9.65 -3.36
C GLU A 298 -13.17 -8.15 -3.25
N GLN A 299 -13.64 -7.53 -4.34
CA GLN A 299 -14.06 -6.13 -4.34
C GLN A 299 -15.48 -5.99 -3.75
N THR A 300 -15.57 -5.81 -2.43
CA THR A 300 -16.83 -5.90 -1.67
C THR A 300 -17.41 -4.57 -1.17
N SER A 301 -16.78 -3.42 -1.43
CA SER A 301 -17.22 -2.11 -0.90
C SER A 301 -16.82 -0.90 -1.74
N TYR A 302 -17.45 0.25 -1.44
CA TYR A 302 -17.02 1.58 -1.87
C TYR A 302 -16.42 2.35 -0.68
N ARG A 303 -15.38 3.15 -0.93
CA ARG A 303 -14.79 4.06 0.07
C ARG A 303 -15.45 5.43 -0.01
N PHE A 304 -16.08 5.88 1.07
CA PHE A 304 -16.51 7.26 1.25
C PHE A 304 -15.60 7.95 2.26
N ALA A 305 -15.26 9.21 2.00
CA ALA A 305 -14.42 10.02 2.88
C ALA A 305 -14.97 11.46 2.94
N ARG A 306 -14.89 12.06 4.12
CA ARG A 306 -15.22 13.47 4.37
C ARG A 306 -14.25 14.01 5.41
N SER A 307 -13.67 15.17 5.15
CA SER A 307 -12.84 15.88 6.12
C SER A 307 -13.65 16.25 7.36
N ILE A 308 -13.02 16.11 8.53
CA ILE A 308 -13.51 16.63 9.80
C ILE A 308 -12.50 17.63 10.33
N ASP A 309 -12.98 18.72 10.89
CA ASP A 309 -12.11 19.73 11.50
C ASP A 309 -11.52 19.18 12.82
N PRO A 310 -10.23 19.46 13.12
CA PRO A 310 -9.66 19.09 14.40
C PRO A 310 -10.33 19.86 15.56
N LYS A 311 -10.34 19.24 16.74
CA LYS A 311 -10.65 19.91 18.01
C LYS A 311 -9.40 20.55 18.61
#